data_AF-C5E9T5-F1
#
_entry.id   AF-C5E9T5-F1
#
_cell.length_a   1.000
_cell.length_b   1.000
_cell.length_c   1.000
_cell.angle_alpha   90.00
_cell.angle_beta   90.00
_cell.angle_gamma   90.00
#
_symmetry.space_group_name_H-M   'P 1'
#
loop_
_entity.id
_entity.type
_entity.pdbx_description
1 polymer ?
#
loop_
_entity_poly.entity_id
_entity_poly.type
_entity_poly.pdbx_seq_one_letter_code
_entity_poly.pdbx_strand_id
1 'polypeptide(L)'
;MSRNRSHRNTNANQIASHPQDHKQSKNTVRRVNVRGIDIGIDPKVLDDWEFMESLYDLQADPKGNALQIIPFLRRLLGDSYDKVKNGLRGADGRIDGETMGTFLTELFEEMGKAFPNS
;
A
#
# COMPACT_ATOMS: atom_id res chain seq x y z
N MET A 1 -4.26 -62.01 33.08
CA MET A 1 -4.16 -62.56 31.70
C MET A 1 -5.35 -62.09 30.89
N SER A 2 -5.10 -61.63 29.65
CA SER A 2 -5.99 -61.38 28.48
C SER A 2 -7.38 -60.75 28.68
N ARG A 3 -7.62 -59.50 28.26
CA ARG A 3 -7.87 -59.02 26.87
C ARG A 3 -9.04 -59.76 26.18
N ASN A 4 -10.11 -59.04 25.84
CA ASN A 4 -10.37 -58.77 24.42
C ASN A 4 -11.23 -57.52 24.16
N ARG A 5 -10.84 -56.79 23.11
CA ARG A 5 -11.42 -55.56 22.57
C ARG A 5 -12.71 -55.84 21.79
N SER A 6 -13.57 -54.83 21.69
CA SER A 6 -13.71 -54.01 20.46
C SER A 6 -15.14 -53.46 20.37
N HIS A 7 -15.31 -52.14 20.32
CA HIS A 7 -16.31 -51.45 19.49
C HIS A 7 -15.85 -49.98 19.29
N ARG A 8 -15.14 -49.80 18.18
CA ARG A 8 -15.17 -48.67 17.23
C ARG A 8 -16.05 -47.47 17.62
N ASN A 9 -15.47 -46.28 17.76
CA ASN A 9 -16.14 -45.05 17.32
C ASN A 9 -15.13 -44.03 16.77
N THR A 10 -15.60 -43.31 15.77
CA THR A 10 -14.91 -42.72 14.63
C THR A 10 -14.25 -41.35 14.88
N ASN A 11 -13.22 -41.09 14.07
CA ASN A 11 -12.67 -39.78 13.71
C ASN A 11 -13.71 -38.66 13.73
N ALA A 12 -13.56 -37.71 14.66
CA ALA A 12 -14.09 -36.37 14.51
C ALA A 12 -12.88 -35.44 14.32
N ASN A 13 -12.63 -35.17 13.04
CA ASN A 13 -11.67 -34.23 12.50
C ASN A 13 -11.99 -32.81 13.03
N GLN A 14 -11.51 -32.47 14.23
CA GLN A 14 -11.47 -31.08 14.69
C GLN A 14 -10.21 -30.44 14.10
N ILE A 15 -10.31 -30.06 12.81
CA ILE A 15 -9.43 -29.05 12.24
C ILE A 15 -9.79 -27.76 12.98
N ALA A 16 -9.05 -27.48 14.05
CA ALA A 16 -9.02 -26.16 14.67
C ALA A 16 -8.63 -25.19 13.56
N SER A 17 -9.63 -24.52 13.01
CA SER A 17 -9.44 -23.44 12.05
C SER A 17 -8.68 -22.36 12.80
N HIS A 18 -7.39 -22.24 12.52
CA HIS A 18 -6.63 -21.06 12.89
C HIS A 18 -7.48 -19.86 12.47
N PRO A 19 -7.78 -18.89 13.36
CA PRO A 19 -8.31 -17.62 12.89
C PRO A 19 -7.29 -17.08 11.88
N GLN A 20 -7.69 -16.97 10.62
CA GLN A 20 -6.93 -16.24 9.62
C GLN A 20 -7.04 -14.76 9.98
N ASP A 21 -6.29 -14.39 11.01
CA ASP A 21 -6.18 -13.03 11.45
C ASP A 21 -5.45 -12.25 10.34
N HIS A 22 -6.21 -11.39 9.68
CA HIS A 22 -5.77 -10.35 8.77
C HIS A 22 -4.91 -10.77 7.56
N LYS A 23 -5.47 -11.55 6.63
CA LYS A 23 -5.07 -11.43 5.22
C LYS A 23 -6.06 -10.51 4.51
N GLN A 24 -5.84 -9.19 4.57
CA GLN A 24 -6.43 -8.29 3.59
C GLN A 24 -6.14 -8.87 2.20
N SER A 25 -7.18 -9.11 1.41
CA SER A 25 -6.99 -9.68 0.08
C SER A 25 -6.00 -8.80 -0.69
N LYS A 26 -5.00 -9.38 -1.35
CA LYS A 26 -3.99 -8.65 -2.13
C LYS A 26 -4.58 -7.73 -3.21
N ASN A 27 -5.90 -7.78 -3.43
CA ASN A 27 -6.62 -7.14 -4.52
C ASN A 27 -7.53 -5.99 -4.06
N THR A 28 -7.50 -5.63 -2.78
CA THR A 28 -8.26 -4.50 -2.24
C THR A 28 -7.36 -3.29 -2.11
N VAL A 29 -7.80 -2.16 -2.69
CA VAL A 29 -7.18 -0.84 -2.53
C VAL A 29 -6.90 -0.59 -1.05
N ARG A 30 -5.64 -0.30 -0.70
CA ARG A 30 -5.27 0.04 0.67
C ARG A 30 -5.43 1.53 0.89
N ARG A 31 -5.91 1.89 2.08
CA ARG A 31 -6.17 3.27 2.46
C ARG A 31 -5.05 3.77 3.36
N VAL A 32 -4.52 4.94 3.01
CA VAL A 32 -3.47 5.63 3.74
C VAL A 32 -3.99 7.02 4.06
N ASN A 33 -3.92 7.46 5.32
CA ASN A 33 -4.33 8.82 5.69
C ASN A 33 -3.10 9.69 5.90
N VAL A 34 -2.99 10.76 5.12
CA VAL A 34 -1.88 11.72 5.23
C VAL A 34 -2.49 13.11 5.36
N ARG A 35 -2.24 13.78 6.49
CA ARG A 35 -2.78 15.12 6.80
C ARG A 35 -4.30 15.22 6.66
N GLY A 36 -5.03 14.15 7.02
CA GLY A 36 -6.49 14.08 6.89
C GLY A 36 -6.99 13.74 5.48
N ILE A 37 -6.10 13.60 4.50
CA ILE A 37 -6.42 13.16 3.14
C ILE A 37 -6.40 11.64 3.11
N ASP A 38 -7.57 11.03 2.89
CA ASP A 38 -7.70 9.58 2.72
C ASP A 38 -7.35 9.17 1.28
N ILE A 39 -6.25 8.45 1.10
CA ILE A 39 -5.61 8.11 -0.16
C ILE A 39 -5.79 6.61 -0.41
N GLY A 40 -6.38 6.25 -1.55
CA GLY A 40 -6.43 4.86 -2.01
C GLY A 40 -5.21 4.53 -2.86
N ILE A 41 -4.45 3.52 -2.47
CA ILE A 41 -3.34 2.96 -3.23
C ILE A 41 -3.75 1.57 -3.71
N ASP A 42 -3.75 1.34 -5.03
CA ASP A 42 -3.91 0.00 -5.60
C ASP A 42 -2.59 -0.76 -5.40
N PRO A 43 -2.54 -1.84 -4.60
CA PRO A 43 -1.32 -2.62 -4.40
C PRO A 43 -0.69 -3.13 -5.71
N LYS A 44 -1.46 -3.30 -6.79
CA LYS A 44 -0.93 -3.75 -8.10
C LYS A 44 0.08 -2.79 -8.69
N VAL A 45 0.00 -1.49 -8.38
CA VAL A 45 0.97 -0.52 -8.88
C VAL A 45 2.37 -0.80 -8.32
N LEU A 46 2.46 -1.39 -7.13
CA LEU A 46 3.72 -1.75 -6.50
C LEU A 46 4.32 -3.03 -7.09
N ASP A 47 3.50 -3.88 -7.71
CA ASP A 47 3.92 -5.09 -8.41
C ASP A 47 4.13 -4.83 -9.93
N ASP A 48 3.95 -3.60 -10.40
CA ASP A 48 4.01 -3.22 -11.81
C ASP A 48 5.44 -2.89 -12.26
N TRP A 49 5.89 -3.53 -13.34
CA TRP A 49 7.27 -3.40 -13.81
C TRP A 49 7.59 -1.98 -14.32
N GLU A 50 6.67 -1.34 -15.05
CA GLU A 50 6.87 0.04 -15.54
C GLU A 50 6.95 1.04 -14.37
N PHE A 51 6.22 0.79 -13.28
CA PHE A 51 6.33 1.59 -12.07
C PHE A 51 7.70 1.43 -11.39
N MET A 52 8.25 0.22 -11.35
CA MET A 52 9.61 -0.04 -10.86
C MET A 52 10.68 0.62 -11.73
N GLU A 53 10.55 0.58 -13.05
CA GLU A 53 11.42 1.31 -13.98
C GLU A 53 11.35 2.83 -13.73
N SER A 54 10.15 3.38 -13.56
CA SER A 54 9.98 4.80 -13.22
C SER A 54 10.65 5.18 -11.90
N LEU A 55 10.61 4.29 -10.89
CA LEU A 55 11.30 4.51 -9.62
C LEU A 55 12.83 4.44 -9.79
N TYR A 56 13.31 3.48 -10.58
CA TYR A 56 14.73 3.36 -10.90
C TYR A 56 15.26 4.61 -11.60
N ASP A 57 14.58 5.09 -12.64
CA ASP A 57 15.01 6.28 -13.39
C ASP A 57 15.09 7.53 -12.50
N LEU A 58 14.12 7.70 -11.60
CA LEU A 58 14.10 8.79 -10.65
C LEU A 58 15.29 8.72 -9.67
N GLN A 59 15.69 7.52 -9.26
CA GLN A 59 16.84 7.31 -8.36
C GLN A 59 18.20 7.37 -9.09
N ALA A 60 18.25 6.92 -10.35
CA ALA A 60 19.48 6.86 -11.14
C ALA A 60 20.02 8.24 -11.50
N ASP A 61 19.13 9.20 -11.79
CA ASP A 61 19.49 10.61 -11.98
C ASP A 61 18.45 11.56 -11.36
N PRO A 62 18.50 11.81 -10.04
CA PRO A 62 17.50 12.63 -9.35
C PRO A 62 17.44 14.08 -9.84
N LYS A 63 18.54 14.60 -10.40
CA LYS A 63 18.62 15.99 -10.88
C LYS A 63 18.10 16.10 -12.31
N GLY A 64 18.51 15.19 -13.20
CA GLY A 64 18.03 15.16 -14.58
C GLY A 64 16.58 14.68 -14.71
N ASN A 65 16.13 13.80 -13.81
CA ASN A 65 14.78 13.23 -13.81
C ASN A 65 13.86 13.85 -12.76
N ALA A 66 14.18 15.02 -12.21
CA ALA A 66 13.36 15.67 -11.18
C ALA A 66 11.88 15.84 -11.60
N LEU A 67 11.61 16.10 -12.89
CA LEU A 67 10.24 16.24 -13.40
C LEU A 67 9.49 14.91 -13.54
N GLN A 68 10.20 13.76 -13.53
CA GLN A 68 9.60 12.42 -13.57
C GLN A 68 8.87 12.07 -12.26
N ILE A 69 9.07 12.84 -11.19
CA ILE A 69 8.26 12.71 -9.97
C ILE A 69 6.76 12.91 -10.25
N ILE A 70 6.39 13.75 -11.23
CA ILE A 70 4.99 14.04 -11.54
C ILE A 70 4.28 12.82 -12.13
N PRO A 71 4.77 12.21 -13.24
CA PRO A 71 4.17 10.99 -13.77
C PRO A 71 4.27 9.82 -12.76
N PHE A 72 5.35 9.71 -12.00
CA PHE A 72 5.49 8.72 -10.92
C PHE A 72 4.34 8.84 -9.89
N LEU A 73 4.10 10.04 -9.36
CA LEU A 73 3.04 10.28 -8.38
C LEU A 73 1.65 10.09 -8.97
N ARG A 74 1.46 10.44 -10.24
CA ARG A 74 0.18 10.20 -10.92
C ARG A 74 -0.13 8.71 -11.01
N ARG A 75 0.87 7.88 -11.33
CA ARG A 75 0.72 6.42 -11.40
C ARG A 75 0.47 5.82 -10.01
N LEU A 76 1.26 6.23 -9.01
CA LEU A 76 1.13 5.76 -7.63
C LEU A 76 -0.23 6.10 -7.00
N LEU A 77 -0.66 7.36 -7.12
CA LEU A 77 -1.87 7.86 -6.46
C LEU A 77 -3.15 7.55 -7.25
N GLY A 78 -3.05 7.28 -8.55
CA GLY A 78 -4.18 7.00 -9.43
C GLY A 78 -5.30 8.02 -9.26
N ASP A 79 -6.52 7.52 -8.99
CA ASP A 79 -7.72 8.33 -8.78
C ASP A 79 -7.61 9.31 -7.59
N SER A 80 -6.70 9.05 -6.64
CA SER A 80 -6.48 9.94 -5.50
C SER A 80 -5.64 11.17 -5.84
N TYR A 81 -5.02 11.23 -7.02
CA TYR A 81 -4.06 12.29 -7.38
C TYR A 81 -4.66 13.70 -7.30
N ASP A 82 -5.84 13.93 -7.90
CA ASP A 82 -6.49 15.24 -7.87
C ASP A 82 -7.01 15.58 -6.47
N LYS A 83 -7.48 14.58 -5.71
CA LYS A 83 -7.89 14.76 -4.31
C LYS A 83 -6.72 15.25 -3.45
N VAL A 84 -5.55 14.62 -3.61
CA VAL A 84 -4.31 15.04 -2.92
C VAL A 84 -3.95 16.47 -3.29
N LYS A 85 -3.90 16.80 -4.58
CA LYS A 85 -3.59 18.17 -5.02
C LYS A 85 -4.56 19.20 -4.48
N ASN A 86 -5.85 18.87 -4.41
CA ASN A 86 -6.85 19.78 -3.87
C ASN A 86 -6.72 19.92 -2.35
N GLY A 87 -6.39 18.85 -1.63
CA GLY A 87 -6.16 18.89 -0.18
C GLY A 87 -4.89 19.64 0.25
N LEU A 88 -3.87 19.67 -0.62
CA LEU A 88 -2.62 20.39 -0.37
C LEU A 88 -2.64 21.86 -0.85
N ARG A 89 -3.70 22.28 -1.55
CA ARG A 89 -3.76 23.60 -2.15
C ARG A 89 -3.98 24.66 -1.06
N GLY A 90 -3.07 25.63 -1.01
CA GLY A 90 -3.16 26.77 -0.11
C GLY A 90 -4.28 27.74 -0.49
N ALA A 91 -4.48 28.75 0.36
CA ALA A 91 -5.51 29.79 0.16
C ALA A 91 -5.29 30.62 -1.12
N ASP A 92 -4.05 30.71 -1.60
CA ASP A 92 -3.68 31.37 -2.85
C ASP A 92 -3.90 30.49 -4.10
N GLY A 93 -4.42 29.28 -3.93
CA GLY A 93 -4.70 28.33 -5.01
C GLY A 93 -3.48 27.56 -5.50
N ARG A 94 -2.32 27.70 -4.86
CA ARG A 94 -1.05 27.04 -5.23
C ARG A 94 -0.71 25.92 -4.25
N ILE A 95 0.20 25.04 -4.67
CA ILE A 95 0.86 24.09 -3.79
C ILE A 95 2.33 24.48 -3.83
N ASP A 96 2.87 24.94 -2.71
CA ASP A 96 4.28 25.28 -2.63
C ASP A 96 5.14 24.00 -2.50
N GLY A 97 6.44 24.14 -2.81
CA GLY A 97 7.36 23.02 -2.83
C GLY A 97 7.61 22.39 -1.46
N GLU A 98 7.52 23.18 -0.38
CA GLU A 98 7.70 22.69 0.99
C GLU A 98 6.51 21.81 1.39
N THR A 99 5.29 22.28 1.17
CA THR A 99 4.05 21.53 1.40
C THR A 99 4.04 20.21 0.63
N MET A 100 4.43 20.22 -0.66
CA MET A 100 4.54 18.99 -1.44
C MET A 100 5.65 18.09 -0.91
N GLY A 101 6.83 18.62 -0.59
CA GLY A 101 7.95 17.86 -0.05
C GLY A 101 7.60 17.14 1.25
N THR A 102 7.03 17.85 2.22
CA THR A 102 6.58 17.28 3.50
C THR A 102 5.52 16.20 3.29
N PHE A 103 4.53 16.45 2.42
CA PHE A 103 3.51 15.47 2.09
C PHE A 103 4.11 14.17 1.53
N LEU A 104 5.11 14.27 0.64
CA LEU A 104 5.74 13.09 0.06
C LEU A 104 6.48 12.25 1.11
N THR A 105 7.20 12.89 2.03
CA THR A 105 7.85 12.19 3.15
C THR A 105 6.82 11.44 3.99
N GLU A 106 5.75 12.11 4.42
CA GLU A 106 4.70 11.49 5.25
C GLU A 106 3.97 10.36 4.50
N LEU A 107 3.72 10.53 3.20
CA LEU A 107 3.11 9.50 2.36
C LEU A 107 3.96 8.23 2.33
N PHE A 108 5.26 8.35 2.08
CA PHE A 108 6.14 7.18 2.04
C PHE A 108 6.28 6.50 3.41
N GLU A 109 6.29 7.27 4.51
CA GLU A 109 6.28 6.70 5.87
C GLU A 109 5.00 5.91 6.15
N GLU A 110 3.84 6.48 5.84
CA GLU A 110 2.55 5.81 6.03
C GLU A 110 2.39 4.60 5.09
N MET A 111 2.93 4.68 3.88
CA MET A 111 3.03 3.52 3.00
C MET A 111 3.93 2.42 3.60
N GLY A 112 5.08 2.76 4.17
CA GLY A 112 5.94 1.76 4.84
C GLY A 112 5.21 1.03 5.98
N LYS A 113 4.36 1.74 6.72
CA LYS A 113 3.49 1.15 7.76
C LYS A 113 2.36 0.29 7.17
N ALA A 114 1.74 0.75 6.08
CA ALA A 114 0.62 0.07 5.44
C ALA A 114 1.05 -1.13 4.56
N PHE A 115 2.31 -1.17 4.13
CA PHE A 115 2.92 -2.19 3.26
C PHE A 115 4.24 -2.73 3.83
N PRO A 116 4.24 -3.38 5.02
CA PRO A 116 5.48 -3.75 5.72
C PRO A 116 6.26 -4.92 5.08
N ASN A 117 5.72 -5.59 4.04
CA ASN A 117 6.29 -6.77 3.38
C ASN A 117 6.20 -6.70 1.85
N SER A 118 6.09 -5.50 1.28
CA SER A 118 6.19 -5.29 -0.17
C SER A 118 7.63 -5.04 -0.56
#